data_AF-A0A7X9CSB5-F1
#
_entry.id   AF-A0A7X9CSB5-F1
#
_cell.length_a   1.000
_cell.length_b   1.000
_cell.length_c   1.000
_cell.angle_alpha   90.00
_cell.angle_beta   90.00
_cell.angle_gamma   90.00
#
_symmetry.space_group_name_H-M   'P 1'
#
loop_
_entity.id
_entity.type
_entity.pdbx_description
1 polymer ?
#
loop_
_entity_poly.entity_id
_entity_poly.type
_entity_poly.pdbx_seq_one_letter_code
_entity_poly.pdbx_strand_id
1 'polypeptide(L)'
;LKFTYDSHYSGRKKFVGSFEGVINNLERRYLQSGSDAMKSRIEEYMTEITCSKCHGARLKDEYLSVKINGLNIAEVTDMPISESYEWFNNLKLNESEKIIAEEVLKEIKERLKFLKDVGLEYLTLSRSSGTLSGGESQRIRLATQIGSALVGVVYVLDEPSIGLHQRDNDKLLASLRGLTDIGNTLIIVEHDEDTMRVSDYIVDIGPGAGIHGGEIVAQGTLEDICKNKNSITGQYLSGKKKIEVPKTRREKKGSIKLKGCKENNLKNVDVEFPLGVFTCVTGVSGSGKSSLVNEILYKVLAKELNRAKMKPGKYESIEGLEQLDKVIQIDQSPIGRTPRSNPATYTKVFDSIRDLFAQTPEAKMRGYQKGRFSFNVKGGRCEACKGDGTVKVEMHFLPDVYVPCEVCKGKRYNRETLQVKYKGKNISDILDMTVDEGVEFFENMPNIGRKLQTLKDVGLGYIKIGQSSTELSGGEAQRVKLATELSKRSTGKTIYILDEPTTGLHTADIHKLIGVLDLLVEQGNTVIVIEHNLDVIKTADYIIDLGPEGGDGGGTIVATGTPEDIAKVKESYTGQFLKKIL
;
A
#
# COMPACT_ATOMS: atom_id res chain seq x y z
N LEU A 1 1.64 13.57 -46.90
CA LEU A 1 3.03 13.10 -46.70
C LEU A 1 3.48 12.27 -47.90
N LYS A 2 4.71 12.50 -48.38
CA LYS A 2 5.39 11.66 -49.37
C LYS A 2 6.71 11.21 -48.76
N PHE A 3 6.87 9.92 -48.49
CA PHE A 3 8.14 9.36 -48.00
C PHE A 3 8.41 8.00 -48.65
N THR A 4 9.70 7.66 -48.72
CA THR A 4 10.14 6.38 -49.28
C THR A 4 10.64 5.54 -48.12
N TYR A 5 10.16 4.31 -47.99
CA TYR A 5 10.58 3.37 -46.94
C TYR A 5 10.94 2.03 -47.58
N ASP A 6 11.80 1.27 -46.92
CA ASP A 6 12.17 -0.07 -47.37
C ASP A 6 11.31 -1.10 -46.63
N SER A 7 10.44 -1.80 -47.35
CA SER A 7 9.56 -2.82 -46.80
C SER A 7 10.27 -4.16 -46.81
N HIS A 8 10.31 -4.85 -45.67
CA HIS A 8 10.99 -6.13 -45.51
C HIS A 8 10.58 -7.20 -46.55
N TYR A 9 9.34 -7.14 -47.06
CA TYR A 9 8.81 -8.12 -48.03
C TYR A 9 8.79 -7.63 -49.48
N SER A 10 8.96 -6.33 -49.73
CA SER A 10 8.65 -5.75 -51.04
C SER A 10 9.60 -4.64 -51.48
N GLY A 11 10.73 -4.48 -50.80
CA GLY A 11 11.75 -3.50 -51.11
C GLY A 11 11.29 -2.04 -50.95
N ARG A 12 12.02 -1.14 -51.61
CA ARG A 12 11.83 0.31 -51.54
C ARG A 12 10.47 0.74 -52.13
N LYS A 13 9.55 1.17 -51.26
CA LYS A 13 8.22 1.69 -51.61
C LYS A 13 8.09 3.18 -51.35
N LYS A 14 7.35 3.88 -52.22
CA LYS A 14 6.93 5.27 -52.04
C LYS A 14 5.51 5.29 -51.46
N PHE A 15 5.34 5.88 -50.28
CA PHE A 15 4.02 6.16 -49.70
C PHE A 15 3.59 7.57 -50.08
N VAL A 16 2.36 7.71 -50.58
CA VAL A 16 1.70 8.99 -50.83
C VAL A 16 0.32 8.93 -50.18
N GLY A 17 0.09 9.72 -49.15
CA GLY A 17 -1.18 9.76 -48.44
C GLY A 17 -1.30 10.99 -47.53
N SER A 18 -2.52 11.25 -47.05
CA SER A 18 -2.75 12.23 -45.98
C SER A 18 -2.21 11.68 -44.66
N PHE A 19 -1.65 12.57 -43.84
CA PHE A 19 -1.28 12.22 -42.47
C PHE A 19 -2.46 12.56 -41.59
N GLU A 20 -3.12 11.55 -41.03
CA GLU A 20 -4.27 11.76 -40.14
C GLU A 20 -3.87 12.44 -38.81
N GLY A 21 -2.57 12.48 -38.50
CA GLY A 21 -2.05 12.98 -37.22
C GLY A 21 -1.88 11.86 -36.20
N VAL A 22 -0.96 12.04 -35.24
CA VAL A 22 -0.65 11.01 -34.24
C VAL A 22 -1.84 10.77 -33.30
N ILE A 23 -2.51 11.83 -32.84
CA ILE A 23 -3.63 11.74 -31.90
C ILE A 23 -4.81 11.02 -32.54
N ASN A 24 -5.27 11.48 -33.71
CA ASN A 24 -6.36 10.84 -34.45
C ASN A 24 -6.05 9.38 -34.81
N ASN A 25 -4.79 9.05 -35.13
CA ASN A 25 -4.38 7.66 -35.36
C ASN A 25 -4.56 6.80 -34.10
N LEU A 26 -4.11 7.29 -32.94
CA LEU A 26 -4.23 6.55 -31.67
C LEU A 26 -5.69 6.38 -31.25
N GLU A 27 -6.49 7.45 -31.33
CA GLU A 27 -7.92 7.42 -31.02
C GLU A 27 -8.68 6.44 -31.91
N ARG A 28 -8.48 6.51 -33.24
CA ARG A 28 -9.08 5.58 -34.19
C ARG A 28 -8.68 4.14 -33.90
N ARG A 29 -7.40 3.88 -33.62
CA ARG A 29 -6.90 2.54 -33.29
C ARG A 29 -7.48 2.02 -31.97
N TYR A 30 -7.66 2.87 -30.97
CA TYR A 30 -8.27 2.50 -29.70
C TYR A 30 -9.73 2.04 -29.91
N LEU A 31 -10.51 2.82 -30.65
CA LEU A 31 -11.92 2.53 -30.93
C LEU A 31 -12.12 1.30 -31.84
N GLN A 32 -11.24 1.11 -32.83
CA GLN A 32 -11.38 0.05 -33.85
C GLN A 32 -10.66 -1.26 -33.49
N SER A 33 -9.76 -1.27 -32.50
CA SER A 33 -9.03 -2.48 -32.16
C SER A 33 -9.92 -3.47 -31.40
N GLY A 34 -9.92 -4.73 -31.83
CA GLY A 34 -10.48 -5.85 -31.06
C GLY A 34 -9.51 -6.45 -30.03
N SER A 35 -8.31 -5.89 -29.86
CA SER A 35 -7.28 -6.41 -28.95
C SER A 35 -7.16 -5.55 -27.70
N ASP A 36 -7.43 -6.13 -26.55
CA ASP A 36 -7.31 -5.44 -25.25
C ASP A 36 -5.87 -5.00 -24.98
N ALA A 37 -4.87 -5.82 -25.34
CA ALA A 37 -3.46 -5.45 -25.19
C ALA A 37 -3.08 -4.19 -25.98
N MET A 38 -3.70 -3.98 -27.15
CA MET A 38 -3.48 -2.76 -27.92
C MET A 38 -4.19 -1.57 -27.27
N LYS A 39 -5.43 -1.76 -26.80
CA LYS A 39 -6.19 -0.71 -26.09
C LYS A 39 -5.45 -0.23 -24.86
N SER A 40 -5.01 -1.15 -23.98
CA SER A 40 -4.26 -0.81 -22.78
C SER A 40 -2.96 -0.07 -23.09
N ARG A 41 -2.26 -0.40 -24.18
CA ARG A 41 -1.06 0.33 -24.60
C ARG A 41 -1.37 1.76 -25.06
N ILE A 42 -2.54 1.99 -25.67
CA ILE A 42 -2.95 3.33 -26.11
C ILE A 42 -3.47 4.13 -24.91
N GLU A 43 -4.16 3.49 -23.97
CA GLU A 43 -4.63 4.09 -22.70
C GLU A 43 -3.50 4.75 -21.91
N GLU A 44 -2.26 4.23 -21.98
CA GLU A 44 -1.07 4.86 -21.38
C GLU A 44 -0.86 6.33 -21.81
N TYR A 45 -1.39 6.72 -22.98
CA TYR A 45 -1.29 8.08 -23.53
C TYR A 45 -2.59 8.87 -23.40
N MET A 46 -3.64 8.26 -22.85
CA MET A 46 -4.95 8.88 -22.67
C MET A 46 -5.10 9.41 -21.24
N THR A 47 -6.07 10.29 -21.04
CA THR A 47 -6.47 10.74 -19.71
C THR A 47 -7.99 10.81 -19.68
N GLU A 48 -8.57 10.43 -18.56
CA GLU A 48 -10.00 10.61 -18.33
C GLU A 48 -10.31 12.10 -18.22
N ILE A 49 -11.32 12.54 -18.96
CA ILE A 49 -11.82 13.91 -18.92
C ILE A 49 -13.29 13.88 -18.55
N THR A 50 -13.76 14.95 -17.91
CA THR A 50 -15.17 15.12 -17.60
C THR A 50 -15.99 15.06 -18.89
N CYS A 51 -17.04 14.23 -18.90
CA CYS A 51 -17.92 14.10 -20.06
C CYS A 51 -18.55 15.45 -20.40
N SER A 52 -18.45 15.87 -21.67
CA SER A 52 -19.01 17.15 -22.12
C SER A 52 -20.53 17.21 -22.14
N LYS A 53 -21.23 16.06 -22.10
CA LYS A 53 -22.69 15.99 -22.12
C LYS A 53 -23.31 16.04 -20.73
N CYS A 54 -22.91 15.11 -19.85
CA CYS A 54 -23.46 15.05 -18.49
C CYS A 54 -22.63 15.84 -17.47
N HIS A 55 -21.54 16.49 -17.89
CA HIS A 55 -20.62 17.23 -17.02
C HIS A 55 -20.08 16.43 -15.82
N GLY A 56 -20.02 15.09 -15.95
CA GLY A 56 -19.58 14.19 -14.89
C GLY A 56 -20.70 13.62 -14.02
N ALA A 57 -21.94 14.10 -14.17
CA ALA A 57 -23.10 13.67 -13.37
C ALA A 57 -23.61 12.26 -13.68
N ARG A 58 -23.14 11.64 -14.77
CA ARG A 58 -23.47 10.26 -15.24
C ARG A 58 -24.94 10.00 -15.59
N LEU A 59 -25.83 10.96 -15.38
CA LEU A 59 -27.26 10.89 -15.66
C LEU A 59 -27.64 11.76 -16.85
N LYS A 60 -28.83 11.52 -17.41
CA LYS A 60 -29.42 12.35 -18.45
C LYS A 60 -30.04 13.62 -17.87
N ASP A 61 -30.16 14.65 -18.70
CA ASP A 61 -30.70 15.96 -18.31
C ASP A 61 -32.13 15.88 -17.77
N GLU A 62 -32.97 14.95 -18.27
CA GLU A 62 -34.34 14.77 -17.76
C GLU A 62 -34.35 14.33 -16.28
N TYR A 63 -33.37 13.52 -15.87
CA TYR A 63 -33.24 13.08 -14.48
C TYR A 63 -32.57 14.14 -13.60
N LEU A 64 -31.63 14.91 -14.13
CA LEU A 64 -30.98 16.03 -13.42
C LEU A 64 -31.92 17.24 -13.24
N SER A 65 -33.01 17.29 -14.00
CA SER A 65 -34.06 18.30 -13.85
C SER A 65 -34.94 18.06 -12.60
N VAL A 66 -34.93 16.85 -12.04
CA VAL A 66 -35.64 16.53 -10.79
C VAL A 66 -34.83 17.04 -9.61
N LYS A 67 -35.43 17.95 -8.83
CA LYS A 67 -34.78 18.63 -7.73
C LYS A 67 -35.56 18.48 -6.43
N ILE A 68 -34.84 18.31 -5.34
CA ILE A 68 -35.36 18.38 -3.97
C ILE A 68 -34.71 19.60 -3.33
N ASN A 69 -35.51 20.55 -2.82
CA ASN A 69 -35.03 21.81 -2.23
C ASN A 69 -33.96 22.55 -3.06
N GLY A 70 -34.14 22.55 -4.38
CA GLY A 70 -33.27 23.27 -5.33
C GLY A 70 -32.08 22.48 -5.88
N LEU A 71 -31.80 21.28 -5.35
CA LEU A 71 -30.64 20.46 -5.70
C LEU A 71 -31.07 19.15 -6.36
N ASN A 72 -30.36 18.75 -7.41
CA ASN A 72 -30.56 17.47 -8.09
C ASN A 72 -29.75 16.35 -7.43
N ILE A 73 -29.99 15.10 -7.85
CA ILE A 73 -29.33 13.93 -7.27
C ILE A 73 -27.80 13.97 -7.40
N ALA A 74 -27.26 14.47 -8.51
CA ALA A 74 -25.81 14.53 -8.72
C ALA A 74 -25.16 15.57 -7.81
N GLU A 75 -25.78 16.75 -7.67
CA GLU A 75 -25.36 17.80 -6.76
C GLU A 75 -25.31 17.29 -5.32
N VAL A 76 -26.36 16.59 -4.86
CA VAL A 76 -26.41 15.98 -3.51
C VAL A 76 -25.32 14.92 -3.32
N THR A 77 -25.00 14.14 -4.34
CA THR A 77 -23.95 13.11 -4.24
C THR A 77 -22.53 13.65 -4.35
N ASP A 78 -22.34 14.83 -4.95
CA ASP A 78 -21.03 15.50 -5.08
C ASP A 78 -20.65 16.32 -3.85
N MET A 79 -21.58 16.59 -2.94
CA MET A 79 -21.26 17.20 -1.64
C MET A 79 -20.45 16.23 -0.76
N PRO A 80 -19.56 16.76 0.10
CA PRO A 80 -19.01 15.99 1.22
C PRO A 80 -20.11 15.39 2.09
N ILE A 81 -19.88 14.20 2.64
CA ILE A 81 -20.85 13.50 3.50
C ILE A 81 -21.29 14.36 4.69
N SER A 82 -20.37 15.16 5.25
CA SER A 82 -20.69 16.14 6.30
C SER A 82 -21.76 17.14 5.87
N GLU A 83 -21.59 17.78 4.71
CA GLU A 83 -22.55 18.74 4.15
C GLU A 83 -23.86 18.06 3.73
N SER A 84 -23.77 16.88 3.11
CA SER A 84 -24.94 16.09 2.71
C SER A 84 -25.79 15.71 3.93
N TYR A 85 -25.15 15.29 5.03
CA TYR A 85 -25.83 14.96 6.28
C TYR A 85 -26.58 16.17 6.87
N GLU A 86 -25.94 17.34 6.89
CA GLU A 86 -26.59 18.58 7.35
C GLU A 86 -27.73 19.01 6.43
N TRP A 87 -27.57 18.83 5.12
CA TRP A 87 -28.61 19.13 4.14
C TRP A 87 -29.86 18.26 4.34
N PHE A 88 -29.70 16.95 4.52
CA PHE A 88 -30.83 16.06 4.82
C PHE A 88 -31.48 16.36 6.18
N ASN A 89 -30.71 16.84 7.18
CA ASN A 89 -31.26 17.25 8.47
C ASN A 89 -32.09 18.53 8.39
N ASN A 90 -31.69 19.46 7.52
CA ASN A 90 -32.35 20.75 7.33
C ASN A 90 -33.39 20.75 6.19
N LEU A 91 -33.73 19.57 5.66
CA LEU A 91 -34.66 19.42 4.56
C LEU A 91 -36.07 19.86 4.98
N LYS A 92 -36.56 20.93 4.35
CA LYS A 92 -37.95 21.39 4.50
C LYS A 92 -38.83 20.62 3.55
N LEU A 93 -39.81 19.90 4.08
CA LEU A 93 -40.80 19.12 3.34
C LEU A 93 -42.21 19.53 3.79
N ASN A 94 -43.19 19.41 2.91
CA ASN A 94 -44.60 19.52 3.28
C ASN A 94 -45.08 18.26 4.02
N GLU A 95 -46.27 18.28 4.61
CA GLU A 95 -46.76 17.15 5.43
C GLU A 95 -46.88 15.84 4.64
N SER A 96 -47.37 15.91 3.40
CA SER A 96 -47.51 14.73 2.54
C SER A 96 -46.16 14.11 2.16
N GLU A 97 -45.18 14.94 1.79
CA GLU A 97 -43.82 14.52 1.49
C GLU A 97 -43.13 13.92 2.71
N LYS A 98 -43.33 14.53 3.88
CA LYS A 98 -42.75 14.04 5.13
C LYS A 98 -43.25 12.63 5.46
N ILE A 99 -44.55 12.36 5.32
CA ILE A 99 -45.12 11.03 5.55
C ILE A 99 -44.53 9.99 4.60
N ILE A 100 -44.37 10.33 3.31
CA ILE A 100 -43.83 9.40 2.31
C ILE A 100 -42.34 9.13 2.53
N ALA A 101 -41.59 10.18 2.88
CA ALA A 101 -40.13 10.14 2.93
C ALA A 101 -39.56 9.78 4.32
N GLU A 102 -40.38 9.68 5.36
CA GLU A 102 -39.92 9.51 6.76
C GLU A 102 -38.93 8.34 6.93
N GLU A 103 -39.33 7.13 6.54
CA GLU A 103 -38.49 5.93 6.65
C GLU A 103 -37.23 6.03 5.78
N VAL A 104 -37.36 6.56 4.56
CA VAL A 104 -36.22 6.71 3.63
C VAL A 104 -35.21 7.74 4.15
N LEU A 105 -35.70 8.87 4.68
CA LEU A 105 -34.84 9.92 5.24
C LEU A 105 -34.16 9.46 6.52
N LYS A 106 -34.85 8.67 7.34
CA LYS A 106 -34.26 8.04 8.52
C LYS A 106 -33.08 7.15 8.11
N GLU A 107 -33.29 6.25 7.16
CA GLU A 107 -32.26 5.34 6.65
C GLU A 107 -31.06 6.09 6.04
N ILE A 108 -31.31 7.12 5.23
CA ILE A 108 -30.25 7.94 4.62
C ILE A 108 -29.44 8.66 5.71
N LYS A 109 -30.12 9.31 6.66
CA LYS A 109 -29.46 10.04 7.76
C LYS A 109 -28.62 9.11 8.62
N GLU A 110 -29.13 7.94 8.96
CA GLU A 110 -28.39 6.94 9.74
C GLU A 110 -27.13 6.47 8.99
N ARG A 111 -27.24 6.13 7.69
CA ARG A 111 -26.08 5.74 6.88
C ARG A 111 -25.02 6.84 6.74
N LEU A 112 -25.44 8.08 6.48
CA LEU A 112 -24.53 9.22 6.41
C LEU A 112 -23.87 9.50 7.76
N LYS A 113 -24.61 9.36 8.86
CA LYS A 113 -24.07 9.47 10.22
C LYS A 113 -23.01 8.39 10.47
N PHE A 114 -23.25 7.14 10.08
CA PHE A 114 -22.24 6.09 10.27
C PHE A 114 -20.96 6.37 9.48
N LEU A 115 -21.06 6.85 8.24
CA LEU A 115 -19.89 7.26 7.46
C LEU A 115 -19.12 8.42 8.15
N LYS A 116 -19.85 9.36 8.77
CA LYS A 116 -19.27 10.44 9.58
C LYS A 116 -18.57 9.91 10.84
N ASP A 117 -19.22 9.01 11.57
CA ASP A 117 -18.71 8.42 12.82
C ASP A 117 -17.44 7.60 12.58
N VAL A 118 -17.29 6.95 11.42
CA VAL A 118 -16.03 6.27 11.03
C VAL A 118 -15.00 7.20 10.37
N GLY A 119 -15.19 8.53 10.42
CA GLY A 119 -14.20 9.51 9.95
C GLY A 119 -14.10 9.66 8.43
N LEU A 120 -15.15 9.31 7.68
CA LEU A 120 -15.20 9.45 6.21
C LEU A 120 -16.01 10.68 5.75
N GLU A 121 -16.23 11.64 6.65
CA GLU A 121 -17.09 12.82 6.43
C GLU A 121 -16.62 13.77 5.33
N TYR A 122 -15.35 13.65 4.90
CA TYR A 122 -14.73 14.41 3.82
C TYR A 122 -14.95 13.80 2.43
N LEU A 123 -15.45 12.56 2.35
CA LEU A 123 -15.72 11.91 1.06
C LEU A 123 -17.02 12.41 0.46
N THR A 124 -17.11 12.35 -0.87
CA THR A 124 -18.37 12.53 -1.60
C THR A 124 -18.96 11.16 -1.92
N LEU A 125 -20.29 11.08 -2.06
CA LEU A 125 -20.98 9.83 -2.45
C LEU A 125 -20.69 9.43 -3.91
N SER A 126 -20.30 10.40 -4.74
CA SER A 126 -19.95 10.19 -6.14
C SER A 126 -18.52 9.68 -6.37
N ARG A 127 -17.67 9.69 -5.33
CA ARG A 127 -16.27 9.27 -5.41
C ARG A 127 -16.16 7.84 -5.93
N SER A 128 -15.27 7.64 -6.90
CA SER A 128 -15.06 6.32 -7.50
C SER A 128 -14.44 5.36 -6.48
N SER A 129 -15.02 4.16 -6.34
CA SER A 129 -14.52 3.13 -5.42
C SER A 129 -13.07 2.72 -5.71
N GLY A 130 -12.64 2.76 -6.98
CA GLY A 130 -11.27 2.45 -7.38
C GLY A 130 -10.21 3.49 -6.94
N THR A 131 -10.65 4.65 -6.44
CA THR A 131 -9.77 5.72 -5.95
C THR A 131 -9.69 5.77 -4.43
N LEU A 132 -10.38 4.86 -3.74
CA LEU A 132 -10.35 4.77 -2.28
C LEU A 132 -9.09 4.07 -1.82
N SER A 133 -8.55 4.49 -0.68
CA SER A 133 -7.50 3.72 0.01
C SER A 133 -8.07 2.41 0.58
N GLY A 134 -7.18 1.50 0.97
CA GLY A 134 -7.57 0.26 1.66
C GLY A 134 -8.37 0.54 2.94
N GLY A 135 -7.87 1.44 3.79
CA GLY A 135 -8.55 1.87 5.01
C GLY A 135 -9.88 2.59 4.74
N GLU A 136 -9.96 3.46 3.73
CA GLU A 136 -11.24 4.08 3.32
C GLU A 136 -12.27 3.01 2.93
N SER A 137 -11.88 2.05 2.09
CA SER A 137 -12.76 0.97 1.63
C SER A 137 -13.24 0.08 2.79
N GLN A 138 -12.34 -0.24 3.71
CA GLN A 138 -12.65 -1.03 4.90
C GLN A 138 -13.65 -0.31 5.82
N ARG A 139 -13.45 0.99 6.06
CA ARG A 139 -14.35 1.79 6.90
C ARG A 139 -15.73 1.98 6.26
N ILE A 140 -15.83 2.11 4.93
CA ILE A 140 -17.14 2.06 4.24
C ILE A 140 -17.84 0.74 4.49
N ARG A 141 -17.11 -0.38 4.43
CA ARG A 141 -17.66 -1.70 4.72
C ARG A 141 -18.13 -1.79 6.18
N LEU A 142 -17.34 -1.29 7.13
CA LEU A 142 -17.71 -1.24 8.55
C LEU A 142 -18.98 -0.40 8.77
N ALA A 143 -19.05 0.82 8.23
CA ALA A 143 -20.23 1.67 8.32
C ALA A 143 -21.48 0.98 7.74
N THR A 144 -21.32 0.24 6.63
CA THR A 144 -22.40 -0.54 6.03
C THR A 144 -22.89 -1.66 6.96
N GLN A 145 -21.97 -2.30 7.69
CA GLN A 145 -22.31 -3.34 8.67
C GLN A 145 -23.00 -2.76 9.91
N ILE A 146 -22.52 -1.64 10.44
CA ILE A 146 -23.17 -0.95 11.57
C ILE A 146 -24.61 -0.59 11.21
N GLY A 147 -24.84 -0.07 9.99
CA GLY A 147 -26.18 0.27 9.51
C GLY A 147 -27.11 -0.93 9.26
N SER A 148 -26.61 -2.17 9.27
CA SER A 148 -27.47 -3.35 9.15
C SER A 148 -28.14 -3.76 10.48
N ALA A 149 -27.74 -3.17 11.60
CA ALA A 149 -28.29 -3.38 12.94
C ALA A 149 -28.46 -4.86 13.34
N LEU A 150 -27.57 -5.73 12.86
CA LEU A 150 -27.59 -7.15 13.19
C LEU A 150 -27.20 -7.36 14.65
N VAL A 151 -27.82 -8.36 15.29
CA VAL A 151 -27.56 -8.78 16.69
C VAL A 151 -27.15 -10.25 16.69
N GLY A 152 -26.24 -10.63 17.59
CA GLY A 152 -25.74 -12.01 17.70
C GLY A 152 -24.77 -12.42 16.59
N VAL A 153 -24.14 -11.44 15.94
CA VAL A 153 -23.13 -11.67 14.90
C VAL A 153 -21.73 -11.64 15.50
N VAL A 154 -20.85 -12.50 14.97
CA VAL A 154 -19.40 -12.45 15.23
C VAL A 154 -18.74 -11.68 14.09
N TYR A 155 -18.27 -10.48 14.39
CA TYR A 155 -17.49 -9.67 13.46
C TYR A 155 -16.01 -9.98 13.63
N VAL A 156 -15.36 -10.40 12.55
CA VAL A 156 -13.91 -10.56 12.48
C VAL A 156 -13.33 -9.42 11.66
N LEU A 157 -12.59 -8.54 12.32
CA LEU A 157 -12.04 -7.30 11.77
C LEU A 157 -10.52 -7.41 11.71
N ASP A 158 -9.94 -7.02 10.59
CA ASP A 158 -8.51 -7.08 10.32
C ASP A 158 -7.95 -5.65 10.27
N GLU A 159 -7.38 -5.17 11.37
CA GLU A 159 -6.77 -3.83 11.53
C GLU A 159 -7.65 -2.66 11.06
N PRO A 160 -8.80 -2.39 11.72
CA PRO A 160 -9.69 -1.30 11.32
C PRO A 160 -9.08 0.11 11.48
N SER A 161 -7.97 0.26 12.23
CA SER A 161 -7.27 1.54 12.41
C SER A 161 -6.36 1.93 11.23
N ILE A 162 -6.21 1.09 10.20
CA ILE A 162 -5.33 1.36 9.05
C ILE A 162 -5.64 2.71 8.37
N GLY A 163 -4.58 3.49 8.13
CA GLY A 163 -4.64 4.78 7.43
C GLY A 163 -5.51 5.82 8.15
N LEU A 164 -5.70 5.64 9.46
CA LEU A 164 -6.45 6.53 10.33
C LEU A 164 -5.49 7.38 11.17
N HIS A 165 -5.80 8.66 11.31
CA HIS A 165 -5.07 9.52 12.23
C HIS A 165 -5.50 9.27 13.67
N GLN A 166 -4.60 9.43 14.65
CA GLN A 166 -4.90 9.14 16.08
C GLN A 166 -6.17 9.84 16.59
N ARG A 167 -6.40 11.08 16.14
CA ARG A 167 -7.63 11.84 16.41
C ARG A 167 -8.92 11.08 16.08
N ASP A 168 -8.96 10.41 14.93
CA ASP A 168 -10.17 9.74 14.47
C ASP A 168 -10.28 8.31 15.02
N ASN A 169 -9.21 7.79 15.64
CA ASN A 169 -9.18 6.47 16.27
C ASN A 169 -10.18 6.37 17.41
N ASP A 170 -10.30 7.41 18.23
CA ASP A 170 -11.30 7.48 19.30
C ASP A 170 -12.73 7.32 18.77
N LYS A 171 -13.05 7.89 17.60
CA LYS A 171 -14.37 7.77 16.97
C LYS A 171 -14.63 6.34 16.47
N LEU A 172 -13.60 5.72 15.89
CA LEU A 172 -13.66 4.32 15.46
C LEU A 172 -13.90 3.40 16.67
N LEU A 173 -13.12 3.56 17.75
CA LEU A 173 -13.27 2.77 18.97
C LEU A 173 -14.65 2.93 19.59
N ALA A 174 -15.19 4.15 19.63
CA ALA A 174 -16.57 4.39 20.08
C ALA A 174 -17.61 3.66 19.21
N SER A 175 -17.41 3.63 17.90
CA SER A 175 -18.30 2.91 16.96
C SER A 175 -18.22 1.40 17.15
N LEU A 176 -17.02 0.85 17.37
CA LEU A 176 -16.80 -0.57 17.65
C LEU A 176 -17.42 -0.98 19.00
N ARG A 177 -17.35 -0.10 20.01
CA ARG A 177 -18.06 -0.29 21.29
C ARG A 177 -19.57 -0.30 21.12
N GLY A 178 -20.12 0.59 20.29
CA GLY A 178 -21.54 0.55 19.94
C GLY A 178 -21.98 -0.79 19.35
N LEU A 179 -21.15 -1.42 18.51
CA LEU A 179 -21.44 -2.76 17.96
C LEU A 179 -21.46 -3.85 19.04
N THR A 180 -20.53 -3.82 19.99
CA THR A 180 -20.51 -4.79 21.10
C THR A 180 -21.72 -4.60 22.03
N ASP A 181 -22.08 -3.35 22.32
CA ASP A 181 -23.17 -3.01 23.25
C ASP A 181 -24.56 -3.44 22.75
N ILE A 182 -24.73 -3.52 21.42
CA ILE A 182 -25.96 -4.03 20.77
C ILE A 182 -26.10 -5.56 20.89
N GLY A 183 -25.06 -6.27 21.37
CA GLY A 183 -25.08 -7.72 21.59
C GLY A 183 -24.34 -8.52 20.52
N ASN A 184 -23.35 -7.91 19.86
CA ASN A 184 -22.45 -8.61 18.94
C ASN A 184 -21.11 -8.94 19.60
N THR A 185 -20.38 -9.89 19.03
CA THR A 185 -19.00 -10.21 19.43
C THR A 185 -18.04 -9.71 18.37
N LEU A 186 -17.01 -8.97 18.79
CA LEU A 186 -15.98 -8.46 17.90
C LEU A 186 -14.66 -9.18 18.19
N ILE A 187 -14.07 -9.78 17.15
CA ILE A 187 -12.71 -10.32 17.15
C ILE A 187 -11.90 -9.41 16.25
N ILE A 188 -10.98 -8.64 16.84
CA ILE A 188 -10.20 -7.64 16.14
C ILE A 188 -8.73 -8.05 16.15
N VAL A 189 -8.15 -8.21 14.97
CA VAL A 189 -6.70 -8.30 14.81
C VAL A 189 -6.17 -6.87 14.75
N GLU A 190 -5.33 -6.49 15.70
CA GLU A 190 -4.81 -5.13 15.81
C GLU A 190 -3.38 -5.07 16.35
N HIS A 191 -2.75 -3.94 16.07
CA HIS A 191 -1.42 -3.56 16.54
C HIS A 191 -1.43 -2.18 17.23
N ASP A 192 -2.53 -1.43 17.14
CA ASP A 192 -2.71 -0.16 17.81
C ASP A 192 -2.86 -0.30 19.34
N GLU A 193 -2.11 0.54 20.06
CA GLU A 193 -2.07 0.53 21.53
C GLU A 193 -3.40 0.95 22.15
N ASP A 194 -4.05 1.98 21.61
CA ASP A 194 -5.31 2.49 22.16
C ASP A 194 -6.42 1.44 22.05
N THR A 195 -6.48 0.75 20.90
CA THR A 195 -7.41 -0.38 20.69
C THR A 195 -7.17 -1.52 21.67
N MET A 196 -5.91 -1.91 21.89
CA MET A 196 -5.56 -2.93 22.88
C MET A 196 -5.97 -2.49 24.30
N ARG A 197 -5.75 -1.22 24.66
CA ARG A 197 -6.06 -0.69 25.99
C ARG A 197 -7.56 -0.66 26.29
N VAL A 198 -8.40 -0.41 25.29
CA VAL A 198 -9.85 -0.41 25.47
C VAL A 198 -10.48 -1.79 25.31
N SER A 199 -9.74 -2.83 24.93
CA SER A 199 -10.31 -4.16 24.71
C SER A 199 -10.70 -4.88 26.02
N ASP A 200 -11.75 -5.70 25.97
CA ASP A 200 -12.21 -6.49 27.14
C ASP A 200 -11.32 -7.70 27.40
N TYR A 201 -10.77 -8.28 26.33
CA TYR A 201 -9.96 -9.49 26.36
C TYR A 201 -8.95 -9.46 25.21
N ILE A 202 -7.68 -9.76 25.52
CA ILE A 202 -6.59 -9.77 24.56
C ILE A 202 -6.08 -11.20 24.43
N VAL A 203 -5.79 -11.62 23.20
CA VAL A 203 -5.09 -12.86 22.89
C VAL A 203 -3.81 -12.50 22.14
N ASP A 204 -2.67 -12.72 22.79
CA ASP A 204 -1.35 -12.47 22.21
C ASP A 204 -0.82 -13.76 21.55
N ILE A 205 -0.63 -13.70 20.23
CA ILE A 205 -0.13 -14.81 19.41
C ILE A 205 1.35 -14.58 19.13
N GLY A 206 2.18 -15.60 19.34
CA GLY A 206 3.62 -15.50 19.14
C GLY A 206 4.34 -16.80 19.45
N PRO A 207 5.58 -16.76 19.99
CA PRO A 207 6.38 -15.57 20.34
C PRO A 207 7.05 -14.87 19.15
N GLY A 208 7.05 -15.49 17.96
CA GLY A 208 7.56 -14.92 16.72
C GLY A 208 6.60 -15.15 15.54
N ALA A 209 7.06 -14.87 14.32
CA ALA A 209 6.29 -15.07 13.11
C ALA A 209 6.60 -16.41 12.42
N GLY A 210 5.69 -16.87 11.56
CA GLY A 210 5.81 -18.11 10.80
C GLY A 210 6.06 -19.34 11.69
N ILE A 211 7.12 -20.10 11.41
CA ILE A 211 7.46 -21.32 12.15
C ILE A 211 7.83 -21.09 13.62
N HIS A 212 8.12 -19.84 14.00
CA HIS A 212 8.44 -19.44 15.37
C HIS A 212 7.21 -18.92 16.14
N GLY A 213 6.03 -18.98 15.52
CA GLY A 213 4.76 -18.51 16.06
C GLY A 213 3.68 -19.57 16.08
N GLY A 214 2.42 -19.13 16.13
CA GLY A 214 1.25 -20.01 16.11
C GLY A 214 0.85 -20.55 17.50
N GLU A 215 1.46 -20.03 18.56
CA GLU A 215 1.12 -20.35 19.94
C GLU A 215 0.45 -19.15 20.63
N ILE A 216 -0.44 -19.44 21.59
CA ILE A 216 -1.02 -18.41 22.46
C ILE A 216 0.01 -18.14 23.57
N VAL A 217 0.66 -16.98 23.52
CA VAL A 217 1.71 -16.59 24.47
C VAL A 217 1.10 -16.07 25.78
N ALA A 218 0.03 -15.28 25.65
CA ALA A 218 -0.71 -14.71 26.75
C ALA A 218 -2.17 -14.51 26.33
N GLN A 219 -3.10 -14.64 27.28
CA GLN A 219 -4.50 -14.33 27.08
C GLN A 219 -5.11 -13.82 28.39
N GLY A 220 -6.02 -12.86 28.32
CA GLY A 220 -6.65 -12.28 29.51
C GLY A 220 -6.90 -10.79 29.37
N THR A 221 -6.91 -10.10 30.50
CA THR A 221 -7.03 -8.64 30.56
C THR A 221 -5.71 -7.98 30.17
N LEU A 222 -5.73 -6.67 29.89
CA LEU A 222 -4.52 -5.88 29.62
C LEU A 222 -3.43 -6.06 30.70
N GLU A 223 -3.83 -6.15 31.98
CA GLU A 223 -2.89 -6.37 33.07
C GLU A 223 -2.20 -7.74 32.99
N ASP A 224 -2.93 -8.78 32.62
CA ASP A 224 -2.40 -10.14 32.49
C ASP A 224 -1.36 -10.21 31.38
N ILE A 225 -1.64 -9.54 30.24
CA ILE A 225 -0.69 -9.41 29.13
C ILE A 225 0.58 -8.68 29.57
N CYS A 226 0.46 -7.56 30.29
CA CYS A 226 1.60 -6.76 30.76
C CYS A 226 2.47 -7.50 31.80
N LYS A 227 1.86 -8.34 32.63
CA LYS A 227 2.55 -9.17 33.63
C LYS A 227 3.33 -10.32 32.99
N ASN A 228 2.86 -10.86 31.87
CA ASN A 228 3.51 -11.95 31.17
C ASN A 228 4.85 -11.51 30.55
N LYS A 229 5.95 -12.14 30.98
CA LYS A 229 7.30 -11.82 30.49
C LYS A 229 7.56 -12.34 29.07
N ASN A 230 6.84 -13.37 28.63
CA ASN A 230 7.03 -13.97 27.31
C ASN A 230 6.30 -13.19 26.21
N SER A 231 5.30 -12.38 26.59
CA SER A 231 4.56 -11.52 25.66
C SER A 231 5.43 -10.33 25.22
N ILE A 232 5.80 -10.28 23.94
CA ILE A 232 6.51 -9.13 23.37
C ILE A 232 5.58 -7.90 23.39
N THR A 233 4.31 -8.11 23.05
CA THR A 233 3.24 -7.11 23.12
C THR A 233 3.15 -6.52 24.52
N GLY A 234 3.07 -7.36 25.56
CA GLY A 234 3.05 -6.94 26.96
C GLY A 234 4.32 -6.19 27.40
N GLN A 235 5.49 -6.49 26.83
CA GLN A 235 6.72 -5.73 27.09
C GLN A 235 6.66 -4.30 26.54
N TYR A 236 6.04 -4.09 25.37
CA TYR A 236 5.84 -2.75 24.82
C TYR A 236 4.74 -1.99 25.56
N LEU A 237 3.58 -2.62 25.81
CA LEU A 237 2.45 -2.01 26.53
C LEU A 237 2.79 -1.60 27.97
N SER A 238 3.68 -2.35 28.63
CA SER A 238 4.18 -2.03 29.98
C SER A 238 5.36 -1.04 29.98
N GLY A 239 5.88 -0.65 28.81
CA GLY A 239 7.03 0.25 28.66
C GLY A 239 8.40 -0.39 28.97
N LYS A 240 8.48 -1.71 29.21
CA LYS A 240 9.76 -2.42 29.39
C LYS A 240 10.62 -2.36 28.12
N LYS A 241 9.97 -2.43 26.96
CA LYS A 241 10.54 -2.11 25.65
C LYS A 241 9.82 -0.88 25.13
N LYS A 242 10.58 0.00 24.46
CA LYS A 242 10.04 1.17 23.79
C LYS A 242 10.96 1.57 22.66
N ILE A 243 10.39 2.25 21.66
CA ILE A 243 11.16 2.92 20.62
C ILE A 243 11.60 4.26 21.20
N GLU A 244 12.91 4.44 21.36
CA GLU A 244 13.48 5.65 21.96
C GLU A 244 13.44 6.82 20.99
N VAL A 245 13.29 8.03 21.52
CA VAL A 245 13.43 9.25 20.72
C VAL A 245 14.93 9.50 20.45
N PRO A 246 15.34 9.76 19.20
CA PRO A 246 16.73 10.05 18.88
C PRO A 246 17.23 11.28 19.66
N LYS A 247 18.41 11.16 20.29
CA LYS A 247 19.00 12.24 21.10
C LYS A 247 19.42 13.45 20.25
N THR A 248 19.76 13.21 19.00
CA THR A 248 20.23 14.22 18.03
C THR A 248 19.57 13.94 16.70
N ARG A 249 19.03 14.98 16.06
CA ARG A 249 18.46 14.90 14.70
C ARG A 249 19.52 15.25 13.66
N ARG A 250 19.43 14.61 12.49
CA ARG A 250 20.40 14.78 11.41
C ARG A 250 20.25 16.16 10.76
N GLU A 251 21.38 16.76 10.36
CA GLU A 251 21.36 18.02 9.61
C GLU A 251 21.07 17.77 8.13
N LYS A 252 20.23 18.65 7.54
CA LYS A 252 19.89 18.58 6.12
C LYS A 252 21.09 18.94 5.25
N LYS A 253 21.35 18.12 4.22
CA LYS A 253 22.47 18.32 3.26
C LYS A 253 22.07 19.14 2.03
N GLY A 254 20.77 19.32 1.83
CA GLY A 254 20.18 19.96 0.66
C GLY A 254 18.66 19.92 0.75
N SER A 255 17.98 20.26 -0.33
CA SER A 255 16.51 20.25 -0.38
C SER A 255 15.97 20.13 -1.80
N ILE A 256 14.85 19.43 -1.96
CA ILE A 256 13.96 19.60 -3.11
C ILE A 256 12.88 20.61 -2.74
N LYS A 257 12.63 21.59 -3.62
CA LYS A 257 11.53 22.54 -3.45
C LYS A 257 10.48 22.31 -4.53
N LEU A 258 9.25 22.09 -4.10
CA LEU A 258 8.11 21.87 -4.96
C LEU A 258 7.15 23.05 -4.81
N LYS A 259 6.84 23.73 -5.91
CA LYS A 259 6.04 24.97 -5.89
C LYS A 259 4.70 24.80 -6.58
N GLY A 260 3.69 25.46 -6.03
CA GLY A 260 2.36 25.62 -6.57
C GLY A 260 1.59 24.32 -6.76
N CYS A 261 1.64 23.41 -5.80
CA CYS A 261 0.94 22.13 -5.85
C CYS A 261 -0.57 22.32 -5.75
N LYS A 262 -1.33 21.84 -6.75
CA LYS A 262 -2.79 22.03 -6.91
C LYS A 262 -3.53 20.74 -7.28
N GLU A 263 -2.92 19.58 -7.05
CA GLU A 263 -3.55 18.30 -7.36
C GLU A 263 -4.62 17.96 -6.29
N ASN A 264 -5.80 17.52 -6.73
CA ASN A 264 -6.96 17.26 -5.87
C ASN A 264 -7.30 18.46 -4.96
N ASN A 265 -7.27 18.28 -3.65
CA ASN A 265 -7.62 19.29 -2.66
C ASN A 265 -6.45 20.21 -2.25
N LEU A 266 -5.24 20.05 -2.82
CA LEU A 266 -4.09 20.89 -2.48
C LEU A 266 -4.32 22.36 -2.89
N LYS A 267 -4.09 23.29 -1.95
CA LYS A 267 -4.41 24.71 -2.10
C LYS A 267 -3.20 25.55 -2.51
N ASN A 268 -2.61 25.24 -3.67
CA ASN A 268 -1.43 25.94 -4.21
C ASN A 268 -0.26 25.98 -3.22
N VAL A 269 0.14 24.81 -2.72
CA VAL A 269 1.15 24.72 -1.65
C VAL A 269 2.58 24.66 -2.19
N ASP A 270 3.48 25.35 -1.50
CA ASP A 270 4.91 25.33 -1.71
C ASP A 270 5.58 24.54 -0.57
N VAL A 271 6.34 23.49 -0.89
CA VAL A 271 6.91 22.56 0.09
C VAL A 271 8.41 22.37 -0.14
N GLU A 272 9.20 22.41 0.92
CA GLU A 272 10.62 22.05 0.92
C GLU A 272 10.82 20.68 1.59
N PHE A 273 11.35 19.71 0.84
CA PHE A 273 11.74 18.39 1.33
C PHE A 273 13.26 18.36 1.57
N PRO A 274 13.73 18.25 2.82
CA PRO A 274 15.16 18.20 3.11
C PRO A 274 15.78 16.88 2.63
N LEU A 275 17.02 16.95 2.13
CA LEU A 275 17.78 15.80 1.64
C LEU A 275 18.80 15.31 2.67
N GLY A 276 19.07 14.00 2.61
CA GLY A 276 20.03 13.31 3.47
C GLY A 276 19.54 13.07 4.90
N VAL A 277 18.23 13.15 5.12
CA VAL A 277 17.57 13.00 6.42
C VAL A 277 16.33 12.11 6.30
N PHE A 278 15.80 11.67 7.45
CA PHE A 278 14.53 10.98 7.53
C PHE A 278 13.37 11.99 7.67
N THR A 279 12.55 12.13 6.63
CA THR A 279 11.38 13.03 6.62
C THR A 279 10.08 12.25 6.73
N CYS A 280 9.20 12.65 7.65
CA CYS A 280 7.82 12.17 7.71
C CYS A 280 6.85 13.20 7.15
N VAL A 281 5.85 12.74 6.39
CA VAL A 281 4.72 13.54 5.92
C VAL A 281 3.49 13.06 6.68
N THR A 282 2.94 13.95 7.52
CA THR A 282 1.88 13.65 8.48
C THR A 282 0.62 14.47 8.20
N GLY A 283 -0.44 14.24 8.97
CA GLY A 283 -1.72 14.93 8.86
C GLY A 283 -2.91 13.99 8.83
N VAL A 284 -4.12 14.53 9.02
CA VAL A 284 -5.36 13.75 9.06
C VAL A 284 -5.68 13.04 7.73
N SER A 285 -6.53 12.02 7.76
CA SER A 285 -6.97 11.32 6.54
C SER A 285 -7.69 12.30 5.60
N GLY A 286 -7.36 12.25 4.31
CA GLY A 286 -7.88 13.21 3.32
C GLY A 286 -7.19 14.58 3.30
N SER A 287 -6.15 14.86 4.09
CA SER A 287 -5.46 16.17 4.10
C SER A 287 -4.65 16.48 2.83
N GLY A 288 -4.43 15.49 1.95
CA GLY A 288 -3.68 15.64 0.70
C GLY A 288 -2.27 15.02 0.69
N LYS A 289 -1.89 14.24 1.71
CA LYS A 289 -0.55 13.59 1.82
C LYS A 289 -0.16 12.81 0.56
N SER A 290 -1.00 11.87 0.13
CA SER A 290 -0.74 11.05 -1.07
C SER A 290 -0.80 11.90 -2.35
N SER A 291 -1.63 12.95 -2.41
CA SER A 291 -1.65 13.88 -3.53
C SER A 291 -0.32 14.63 -3.66
N LEU A 292 0.26 15.08 -2.54
CA LEU A 292 1.54 15.78 -2.53
C LEU A 292 2.71 14.82 -2.84
N VAL A 293 2.79 13.70 -2.14
CA VAL A 293 3.96 12.82 -2.16
C VAL A 293 3.92 11.83 -3.33
N ASN A 294 2.81 11.11 -3.54
CA ASN A 294 2.72 10.09 -4.58
C ASN A 294 2.35 10.69 -5.95
N GLU A 295 1.31 11.53 -6.00
CA GLU A 295 0.78 12.03 -7.26
C GLU A 295 1.62 13.16 -7.88
N ILE A 296 2.26 14.00 -7.05
CA ILE A 296 3.16 15.05 -7.53
C ILE A 296 4.63 14.63 -7.35
N LEU A 297 5.15 14.64 -6.13
CA LEU A 297 6.60 14.50 -5.88
C LEU A 297 7.20 13.25 -6.54
N TYR A 298 6.65 12.07 -6.25
CA TYR A 298 7.13 10.81 -6.81
C TYR A 298 7.02 10.79 -8.34
N LYS A 299 5.86 11.14 -8.91
CA LYS A 299 5.68 11.09 -10.37
C LYS A 299 6.59 12.07 -11.10
N VAL A 300 6.81 13.28 -10.56
CA VAL A 300 7.79 14.24 -11.10
C VAL A 300 9.19 13.65 -11.06
N LEU A 301 9.64 13.19 -9.89
CA LEU A 301 10.98 12.61 -9.74
C LEU A 301 11.19 11.37 -10.61
N ALA A 302 10.19 10.51 -10.72
CA ALA A 302 10.30 9.30 -11.53
C ALA A 302 10.30 9.61 -13.03
N LYS A 303 9.58 10.65 -13.46
CA LYS A 303 9.63 11.14 -14.83
C LYS A 303 11.01 11.74 -15.16
N GLU A 304 11.54 12.61 -14.31
CA GLU A 304 12.79 13.33 -14.56
C GLU A 304 14.04 12.46 -14.33
N LEU A 305 14.10 11.69 -13.25
CA LEU A 305 15.26 10.88 -12.86
C LEU A 305 15.21 9.46 -13.46
N ASN A 306 14.06 8.80 -13.40
CA ASN A 306 13.92 7.40 -13.82
C ASN A 306 13.40 7.27 -15.28
N ARG A 307 13.08 8.39 -15.95
CA ARG A 307 12.49 8.43 -17.31
C ARG A 307 11.17 7.66 -17.41
N ALA A 308 10.42 7.60 -16.32
CA ALA A 308 9.11 6.97 -16.30
C ALA A 308 8.10 7.78 -17.13
N LYS A 309 7.16 7.09 -17.78
CA LYS A 309 6.08 7.71 -18.57
C LYS A 309 4.86 8.08 -17.72
N MET A 310 5.10 8.53 -16.49
CA MET A 310 4.00 8.91 -15.60
C MET A 310 3.70 10.40 -15.77
N LYS A 311 2.41 10.75 -15.76
CA LYS A 311 1.96 12.14 -15.75
C LYS A 311 1.84 12.58 -14.29
N PRO A 312 2.64 13.54 -13.81
CA PRO A 312 2.48 14.07 -12.47
C PRO A 312 1.19 14.88 -12.34
N GLY A 313 0.71 15.03 -11.10
CA GLY A 313 -0.37 15.95 -10.76
C GLY A 313 -0.02 17.41 -11.05
N LYS A 314 -0.95 18.33 -10.81
CA LYS A 314 -0.79 19.77 -11.05
C LYS A 314 0.21 20.39 -10.07
N TYR A 315 1.29 20.97 -10.60
CA TYR A 315 2.29 21.76 -9.88
C TYR A 315 2.87 22.83 -10.81
N GLU A 316 3.54 23.84 -10.27
CA GLU A 316 4.13 24.94 -11.05
C GLU A 316 5.60 24.69 -11.40
N SER A 317 6.43 24.33 -10.42
CA SER A 317 7.86 24.05 -10.66
C SER A 317 8.48 23.18 -9.57
N ILE A 318 9.64 22.59 -9.89
CA ILE A 318 10.47 21.83 -8.96
C ILE A 318 11.93 22.29 -9.08
N GLU A 319 12.61 22.44 -7.95
CA GLU A 319 14.02 22.84 -7.84
C GLU A 319 14.80 21.80 -7.01
N GLY A 320 16.10 21.65 -7.26
CA GLY A 320 16.97 20.75 -6.49
C GLY A 320 17.13 19.33 -7.06
N LEU A 321 16.70 19.09 -8.30
CA LEU A 321 16.75 17.77 -8.95
C LEU A 321 18.19 17.26 -9.16
N GLU A 322 19.14 18.17 -9.40
CA GLU A 322 20.56 17.87 -9.65
C GLU A 322 21.27 17.21 -8.46
N GLN A 323 20.66 17.22 -7.27
CA GLN A 323 21.19 16.61 -6.06
C GLN A 323 20.89 15.11 -5.97
N LEU A 324 20.05 14.57 -6.86
CA LEU A 324 19.58 13.18 -6.82
C LEU A 324 19.85 12.44 -8.13
N ASP A 325 20.12 11.14 -8.01
CA ASP A 325 20.35 10.26 -9.16
C ASP A 325 19.10 9.46 -9.55
N LYS A 326 18.26 9.11 -8.56
CA LYS A 326 17.16 8.17 -8.71
C LYS A 326 16.12 8.34 -7.59
N VAL A 327 14.85 8.12 -7.91
CA VAL A 327 13.78 7.90 -6.93
C VAL A 327 13.34 6.44 -6.88
N ILE A 328 13.00 5.96 -5.70
CA ILE A 328 12.39 4.64 -5.48
C ILE A 328 11.15 4.82 -4.62
N GLN A 329 10.00 4.35 -5.11
CA GLN A 329 8.80 4.20 -4.29
C GLN A 329 8.70 2.77 -3.79
N ILE A 330 8.40 2.62 -2.51
CA ILE A 330 8.15 1.35 -1.83
C ILE A 330 6.73 1.42 -1.24
N ASP A 331 5.78 1.00 -2.06
CA ASP A 331 4.35 0.94 -1.75
C ASP A 331 3.94 -0.48 -1.31
N GLN A 332 2.70 -0.60 -0.80
CA GLN A 332 2.12 -1.87 -0.37
C GLN A 332 1.56 -2.72 -1.54
N SER A 333 1.71 -2.27 -2.78
CA SER A 333 1.24 -3.05 -3.93
C SER A 333 1.91 -4.43 -3.96
N PRO A 334 1.19 -5.51 -4.32
CA PRO A 334 1.77 -6.84 -4.37
C PRO A 334 3.02 -6.88 -5.27
N ILE A 335 4.10 -7.53 -4.83
CA ILE A 335 5.31 -7.72 -5.65
C ILE A 335 5.05 -8.56 -6.91
N GLY A 336 3.90 -9.21 -7.00
CA GLY A 336 3.35 -9.75 -8.23
C GLY A 336 1.95 -10.31 -8.01
N ARG A 337 1.15 -10.33 -9.08
CA ARG A 337 -0.25 -10.83 -9.05
C ARG A 337 -0.40 -12.30 -9.43
N THR A 338 0.72 -13.04 -9.49
CA THR A 338 0.72 -14.45 -9.92
C THR A 338 1.63 -15.27 -9.00
N PRO A 339 1.37 -16.59 -8.85
CA PRO A 339 2.23 -17.49 -8.07
C PRO A 339 3.68 -17.64 -8.56
N ARG A 340 3.98 -17.06 -9.73
CA ARG A 340 5.32 -17.03 -10.33
C ARG A 340 6.22 -15.96 -9.72
N SER A 341 5.63 -14.92 -9.16
CA SER A 341 6.38 -13.97 -8.35
C SER A 341 6.51 -14.55 -6.95
N ASN A 342 7.68 -14.35 -6.34
CA ASN A 342 7.99 -14.72 -4.96
C ASN A 342 9.23 -13.92 -4.49
N PRO A 343 9.58 -13.94 -3.19
CA PRO A 343 10.75 -13.23 -2.67
C PRO A 343 12.03 -13.57 -3.43
N ALA A 344 12.23 -14.84 -3.81
CA ALA A 344 13.43 -15.28 -4.51
C ALA A 344 13.60 -14.66 -5.90
N THR A 345 12.51 -14.59 -6.68
CA THR A 345 12.50 -14.02 -8.02
C THR A 345 12.57 -12.50 -8.00
N TYR A 346 11.93 -11.86 -7.01
CA TYR A 346 11.90 -10.41 -6.87
C TYR A 346 13.28 -9.84 -6.49
N THR A 347 13.91 -10.41 -5.45
CA THR A 347 15.28 -10.04 -5.00
C THR A 347 16.38 -10.49 -5.96
N LYS A 348 16.03 -11.24 -7.01
CA LYS A 348 16.96 -11.88 -7.96
C LYS A 348 17.95 -12.83 -7.30
N VAL A 349 17.68 -13.34 -6.08
CA VAL A 349 18.51 -14.39 -5.47
C VAL A 349 18.33 -15.72 -6.20
N PHE A 350 17.14 -15.95 -6.77
CA PHE A 350 16.84 -17.18 -7.50
C PHE A 350 17.72 -17.39 -8.74
N ASP A 351 18.17 -16.32 -9.39
CA ASP A 351 19.08 -16.42 -10.53
C ASP A 351 20.42 -17.05 -10.10
N SER A 352 20.99 -16.60 -8.99
CA SER A 352 22.21 -17.15 -8.41
C SER A 352 22.04 -18.58 -7.92
N ILE A 353 20.89 -18.93 -7.34
CA ILE A 353 20.56 -20.30 -6.94
C ILE A 353 20.47 -21.22 -8.16
N ARG A 354 19.86 -20.77 -9.27
CA ARG A 354 19.77 -21.57 -10.49
C ARG A 354 21.12 -21.78 -11.16
N ASP A 355 21.99 -20.76 -11.13
CA ASP A 355 23.36 -20.87 -11.62
C ASP A 355 24.16 -21.90 -10.81
N LEU A 356 23.99 -21.91 -9.48
CA LEU A 356 24.56 -22.92 -8.59
C LEU A 356 24.10 -24.34 -8.96
N PHE A 357 22.79 -24.54 -9.15
CA PHE A 357 22.26 -25.86 -9.52
C PHE A 357 22.79 -26.35 -10.85
N ALA A 358 22.92 -25.47 -11.85
CA ALA A 358 23.50 -25.80 -13.14
C ALA A 358 24.98 -26.22 -13.06
N GLN A 359 25.69 -25.83 -11.99
CA GLN A 359 27.09 -26.18 -11.78
C GLN A 359 27.30 -27.52 -11.05
N THR A 360 26.23 -28.12 -10.49
CA THR A 360 26.31 -29.42 -9.81
C THR A 360 26.76 -30.55 -10.75
N PRO A 361 27.47 -31.58 -10.26
CA PRO A 361 27.91 -32.71 -11.08
C PRO A 361 26.73 -33.39 -11.81
N GLU A 362 25.61 -33.64 -11.12
CA GLU A 362 24.44 -34.29 -11.70
C GLU A 362 23.81 -33.45 -12.80
N ALA A 363 23.75 -32.13 -12.64
CA ALA A 363 23.25 -31.22 -13.67
C ALA A 363 24.18 -31.21 -14.90
N LYS A 364 25.50 -31.14 -14.69
CA LYS A 364 26.48 -31.15 -15.78
C LYS A 364 26.44 -32.46 -16.58
N MET A 365 26.35 -33.61 -15.91
CA MET A 365 26.23 -34.92 -16.57
C MET A 365 24.97 -35.02 -17.44
N ARG A 366 23.88 -34.39 -17.03
CA ARG A 366 22.59 -34.40 -17.75
C ARG A 366 22.43 -33.25 -18.75
N GLY A 367 23.45 -32.40 -18.92
CA GLY A 367 23.40 -31.21 -19.78
C GLY A 367 22.41 -30.15 -19.30
N TYR A 368 22.04 -30.14 -18.02
CA TYR A 368 21.08 -29.19 -17.47
C TYR A 368 21.70 -27.81 -17.28
N GLN A 369 21.05 -26.81 -17.88
CA GLN A 369 21.41 -25.40 -17.75
C GLN A 369 20.52 -24.70 -16.70
N LYS A 370 20.85 -23.45 -16.34
CA LYS A 370 20.03 -22.63 -15.41
C LYS A 370 18.56 -22.51 -15.79
N GLY A 371 18.23 -22.68 -17.07
CA GLY A 371 16.86 -22.70 -17.59
C GLY A 371 16.05 -23.90 -17.11
N ARG A 372 16.68 -25.08 -16.92
CA ARG A 372 16.03 -26.29 -16.40
C ARG A 372 15.48 -26.06 -15.00
N PHE A 373 16.20 -25.31 -14.17
CA PHE A 373 15.80 -24.98 -12.80
C PHE A 373 14.89 -23.74 -12.71
N SER A 374 14.38 -23.22 -13.82
CA SER A 374 13.40 -22.14 -13.82
C SER A 374 11.99 -22.69 -13.94
N PHE A 375 11.12 -22.42 -12.95
CA PHE A 375 9.71 -22.77 -13.05
C PHE A 375 8.96 -21.92 -14.11
N ASN A 376 9.55 -20.82 -14.59
CA ASN A 376 8.95 -19.95 -15.61
C ASN A 376 9.18 -20.42 -17.05
N VAL A 377 10.10 -21.37 -17.27
CA VAL A 377 10.52 -21.79 -18.62
C VAL A 377 10.15 -23.26 -18.84
N LYS A 378 9.72 -23.60 -20.07
CA LYS A 378 9.49 -25.00 -20.47
C LYS A 378 10.78 -25.80 -20.33
N GLY A 379 10.67 -27.05 -19.88
CA GLY A 379 11.79 -27.96 -19.72
C GLY A 379 11.75 -28.69 -18.38
N GLY A 380 12.12 -28.02 -17.29
CA GLY A 380 12.17 -28.65 -15.96
C GLY A 380 10.95 -28.42 -15.07
N ARG A 381 10.12 -27.43 -15.38
CA ARG A 381 8.88 -27.16 -14.64
C ARG A 381 7.85 -28.28 -14.79
N CYS A 382 6.87 -28.32 -13.90
CA CYS A 382 5.68 -29.15 -14.06
C CYS A 382 4.79 -28.55 -15.17
N GLU A 383 4.47 -29.34 -16.19
CA GLU A 383 3.64 -28.86 -17.32
C GLU A 383 2.14 -28.79 -16.98
N ALA A 384 1.66 -29.52 -15.97
CA ALA A 384 0.26 -29.47 -15.54
C ALA A 384 -0.14 -28.11 -14.96
N CYS A 385 0.63 -27.59 -14.00
CA CYS A 385 0.44 -26.24 -13.45
C CYS A 385 1.28 -25.17 -14.15
N LYS A 386 1.98 -25.52 -15.24
CA LYS A 386 2.91 -24.62 -15.97
C LYS A 386 3.93 -23.90 -15.07
N GLY A 387 4.33 -24.54 -13.96
CA GLY A 387 5.30 -24.04 -13.00
C GLY A 387 4.72 -23.24 -11.81
N ASP A 388 3.41 -23.02 -11.76
CA ASP A 388 2.80 -22.22 -10.69
C ASP A 388 2.77 -22.97 -9.35
N GLY A 389 2.75 -24.32 -9.39
CA GLY A 389 2.65 -25.18 -8.22
C GLY A 389 1.23 -25.30 -7.66
N THR A 390 0.38 -24.32 -7.95
CA THR A 390 -1.06 -24.33 -7.65
C THR A 390 -1.89 -24.28 -8.93
N VAL A 391 -3.18 -24.55 -8.79
CA VAL A 391 -4.21 -24.37 -9.82
C VAL A 391 -5.27 -23.46 -9.23
N LYS A 392 -5.69 -22.44 -9.99
CA LYS A 392 -6.75 -21.53 -9.60
C LYS A 392 -8.11 -22.21 -9.86
N VAL A 393 -8.95 -22.28 -8.83
CA VAL A 393 -10.33 -22.76 -8.91
C VAL A 393 -11.23 -21.55 -8.84
N GLU A 394 -12.00 -21.32 -9.89
CA GLU A 394 -12.95 -20.21 -9.96
C GLU A 394 -14.19 -20.51 -9.13
N MET A 395 -14.61 -19.55 -8.31
CA MET A 395 -15.78 -19.65 -7.46
C MET A 395 -16.81 -18.59 -7.87
N HIS A 396 -18.09 -18.97 -7.96
CA HIS A 396 -19.11 -18.06 -8.51
C HIS A 396 -19.47 -16.87 -7.59
N PHE A 397 -19.47 -17.08 -6.27
CA PHE A 397 -19.88 -16.08 -5.28
C PHE A 397 -18.82 -15.81 -4.20
N LEU A 398 -17.82 -16.69 -4.12
CA LEU A 398 -16.71 -16.58 -3.19
C LEU A 398 -15.46 -16.13 -3.96
N PRO A 399 -14.47 -15.55 -3.28
CA PRO A 399 -13.17 -15.30 -3.88
C PRO A 399 -12.56 -16.61 -4.42
N ASP A 400 -11.89 -16.51 -5.57
CA ASP A 400 -11.21 -17.65 -6.19
C ASP A 400 -10.14 -18.23 -5.24
N VAL A 401 -10.01 -19.55 -5.25
CA VAL A 401 -9.07 -20.26 -4.37
C VAL A 401 -7.97 -20.96 -5.16
N TYR A 402 -6.78 -21.03 -4.58
CA TYR A 402 -5.64 -21.73 -5.16
C TYR A 402 -5.45 -23.08 -4.48
N VAL A 403 -5.52 -24.17 -5.24
CA VAL A 403 -5.31 -25.53 -4.73
C VAL A 403 -3.94 -26.06 -5.18
N PRO A 404 -3.21 -26.82 -4.34
CA PRO A 404 -1.96 -27.44 -4.75
C PRO A 404 -2.15 -28.32 -6.00
N CYS A 405 -1.21 -28.21 -6.95
CA CYS A 405 -1.25 -29.03 -8.16
C CYS A 405 -1.09 -30.51 -7.82
N GLU A 406 -2.05 -31.34 -8.23
CA GLU A 406 -2.06 -32.78 -7.94
C GLU A 406 -0.85 -33.54 -8.53
N VAL A 407 -0.34 -33.09 -9.68
CA VAL A 407 0.76 -33.77 -10.40
C VAL A 407 2.11 -33.57 -9.73
N CYS A 408 2.45 -32.33 -9.38
CA CYS A 408 3.74 -32.02 -8.74
C CYS A 408 3.65 -31.88 -7.22
N LYS A 409 2.44 -31.94 -6.65
CA LYS A 409 2.15 -31.74 -5.22
C LYS A 409 2.75 -30.43 -4.70
N GLY A 410 2.56 -29.33 -5.44
CA GLY A 410 3.11 -28.02 -5.09
C GLY A 410 4.58 -27.78 -5.44
N LYS A 411 5.34 -28.81 -5.84
CA LYS A 411 6.80 -28.70 -6.05
C LYS A 411 7.24 -27.89 -7.27
N ARG A 412 6.32 -27.46 -8.15
CA ARG A 412 6.58 -26.66 -9.37
C ARG A 412 7.44 -27.31 -10.47
N TYR A 413 8.11 -28.43 -10.21
CA TYR A 413 9.02 -29.11 -11.13
C TYR A 413 8.60 -30.54 -11.45
N ASN A 414 9.09 -31.08 -12.56
CA ASN A 414 8.97 -32.50 -12.88
C ASN A 414 9.97 -33.36 -12.07
N ARG A 415 9.72 -34.67 -12.04
CA ARG A 415 10.47 -35.61 -11.20
C ARG A 415 11.95 -35.66 -11.59
N GLU A 416 12.28 -35.54 -12.87
CA GLU A 416 13.66 -35.61 -13.38
C GLU A 416 14.50 -34.41 -12.92
N THR A 417 13.90 -33.22 -12.83
CA THR A 417 14.59 -32.02 -12.36
C THR A 417 14.86 -32.09 -10.86
N LEU A 418 13.92 -32.64 -10.09
CA LEU A 418 14.04 -32.78 -8.63
C LEU A 418 15.08 -33.82 -8.19
N GLN A 419 15.65 -34.61 -9.11
CA GLN A 419 16.73 -35.55 -8.81
C GLN A 419 18.08 -34.85 -8.60
N VAL A 420 18.27 -33.65 -9.16
CA VAL A 420 19.49 -32.87 -8.94
C VAL A 420 19.44 -32.26 -7.54
N LYS A 421 20.50 -32.49 -6.76
CA LYS A 421 20.61 -32.04 -5.37
C LYS A 421 21.85 -31.20 -5.16
N TYR A 422 21.73 -30.21 -4.28
CA TYR A 422 22.85 -29.46 -3.73
C TYR A 422 22.82 -29.60 -2.21
N LYS A 423 23.92 -30.06 -1.61
CA LYS A 423 23.99 -30.42 -0.17
C LYS A 423 22.80 -31.29 0.30
N GLY A 424 22.39 -32.27 -0.50
CA GLY A 424 21.29 -33.18 -0.19
C GLY A 424 19.87 -32.64 -0.45
N LYS A 425 19.70 -31.35 -0.76
CA LYS A 425 18.40 -30.70 -1.04
C LYS A 425 18.21 -30.44 -2.53
N ASN A 426 17.01 -30.69 -3.06
CA ASN A 426 16.67 -30.33 -4.43
C ASN A 426 16.20 -28.87 -4.53
N ILE A 427 15.94 -28.37 -5.75
CA ILE A 427 15.57 -26.96 -5.97
C ILE A 427 14.23 -26.58 -5.31
N SER A 428 13.27 -27.51 -5.24
CA SER A 428 11.99 -27.28 -4.55
C SER A 428 12.20 -27.22 -3.05
N ASP A 429 13.06 -28.07 -2.49
CA ASP A 429 13.36 -28.06 -1.05
C ASP A 429 13.99 -26.72 -0.64
N ILE A 430 14.87 -26.14 -1.48
CA ILE A 430 15.48 -24.82 -1.23
C ILE A 430 14.45 -23.70 -1.31
N LEU A 431 13.51 -23.77 -2.24
CA LEU A 431 12.42 -22.80 -2.32
C LEU A 431 11.44 -22.92 -1.15
N ASP A 432 11.34 -24.09 -0.52
CA ASP A 432 10.46 -24.34 0.63
C ASP A 432 11.09 -23.97 1.98
N MET A 433 12.41 -23.74 2.01
CA MET A 433 13.12 -23.25 3.20
C MET A 433 12.70 -21.83 3.56
N THR A 434 12.71 -21.55 4.86
CA THR A 434 12.62 -20.19 5.38
C THR A 434 13.85 -19.37 4.99
N VAL A 435 13.71 -18.04 4.99
CA VAL A 435 14.85 -17.14 4.77
C VAL A 435 15.94 -17.37 5.83
N ASP A 436 15.56 -17.58 7.10
CA ASP A 436 16.51 -17.88 8.19
C ASP A 436 17.35 -19.14 7.92
N GLU A 437 16.70 -20.26 7.59
CA GLU A 437 17.40 -21.49 7.20
C GLU A 437 18.26 -21.28 5.93
N GLY A 438 17.79 -20.43 5.01
CA GLY A 438 18.51 -20.07 3.80
C GLY A 438 19.80 -19.32 4.06
N VAL A 439 19.80 -18.37 5.00
CA VAL A 439 21.00 -17.61 5.41
C VAL A 439 22.07 -18.58 5.91
N GLU A 440 21.71 -19.50 6.80
CA GLU A 440 22.64 -20.50 7.33
C GLU A 440 23.12 -21.48 6.24
N PHE A 441 22.22 -21.97 5.39
CA PHE A 441 22.55 -22.94 4.35
C PHE A 441 23.50 -22.38 3.28
N PHE A 442 23.38 -21.09 2.98
CA PHE A 442 24.18 -20.36 1.98
C PHE A 442 25.27 -19.46 2.59
N GLU A 443 25.64 -19.65 3.85
CA GLU A 443 26.68 -18.85 4.54
C GLU A 443 27.99 -18.75 3.74
N ASN A 444 28.42 -19.87 3.15
CA ASN A 444 29.64 -19.96 2.33
C ASN A 444 29.50 -19.37 0.91
N MET A 445 28.36 -18.73 0.59
CA MET A 445 28.08 -18.17 -0.73
C MET A 445 27.65 -16.69 -0.62
N PRO A 446 28.61 -15.76 -0.58
CA PRO A 446 28.33 -14.34 -0.27
C PRO A 446 27.27 -13.69 -1.18
N ASN A 447 27.23 -14.07 -2.45
CA ASN A 447 26.27 -13.53 -3.42
C ASN A 447 24.81 -13.91 -3.11
N ILE A 448 24.58 -15.07 -2.49
CA ILE A 448 23.26 -15.56 -2.08
C ILE A 448 22.99 -15.13 -0.65
N GLY A 449 23.93 -15.42 0.26
CA GLY A 449 23.83 -15.11 1.69
C GLY A 449 23.52 -13.65 1.95
N ARG A 450 24.18 -12.70 1.28
CA ARG A 450 23.91 -11.27 1.46
C ARG A 450 22.47 -10.87 1.13
N LYS A 451 21.87 -11.45 0.07
CA LYS A 451 20.50 -11.13 -0.33
C LYS A 451 19.46 -11.75 0.60
N LEU A 452 19.75 -12.93 1.15
CA LEU A 452 18.88 -13.55 2.16
C LEU A 452 19.02 -12.82 3.50
N GLN A 453 20.22 -12.36 3.84
CA GLN A 453 20.47 -11.55 5.03
C GLN A 453 19.66 -10.25 4.99
N THR A 454 19.59 -9.54 3.87
CA THR A 454 18.76 -8.33 3.79
C THR A 454 17.27 -8.61 3.97
N LEU A 455 16.76 -9.78 3.54
CA LEU A 455 15.38 -10.20 3.84
C LEU A 455 15.20 -10.47 5.35
N LYS A 456 16.18 -11.10 5.99
CA LYS A 456 16.17 -11.34 7.44
C LYS A 456 16.21 -10.02 8.22
N ASP A 457 17.05 -9.07 7.81
CA ASP A 457 17.25 -7.78 8.49
C ASP A 457 15.97 -6.92 8.48
N VAL A 458 15.17 -7.01 7.41
CA VAL A 458 13.85 -6.35 7.36
C VAL A 458 12.76 -7.14 8.12
N GLY A 459 13.11 -8.22 8.82
CA GLY A 459 12.19 -9.00 9.63
C GLY A 459 11.45 -10.12 8.90
N LEU A 460 11.85 -10.47 7.67
CA LEU A 460 11.22 -11.53 6.87
C LEU A 460 11.95 -12.88 6.99
N GLY A 461 12.61 -13.16 8.12
CA GLY A 461 13.31 -14.43 8.34
C GLY A 461 12.41 -15.67 8.23
N TYR A 462 11.14 -15.51 8.62
CA TYR A 462 10.15 -16.59 8.74
C TYR A 462 9.47 -17.00 7.43
N ILE A 463 9.49 -16.15 6.39
CA ILE A 463 8.81 -16.48 5.12
C ILE A 463 9.62 -17.50 4.34
N LYS A 464 8.95 -18.28 3.49
CA LYS A 464 9.66 -19.20 2.59
C LYS A 464 10.27 -18.44 1.43
N ILE A 465 11.47 -18.84 1.00
CA ILE A 465 12.19 -18.23 -0.13
C ILE A 465 11.32 -18.21 -1.40
N GLY A 466 10.59 -19.29 -1.64
CA GLY A 466 9.69 -19.48 -2.78
C GLY A 466 8.21 -19.19 -2.53
N GLN A 467 7.83 -18.62 -1.37
CA GLN A 467 6.44 -18.32 -1.02
C GLN A 467 5.75 -17.50 -2.10
N SER A 468 4.51 -17.86 -2.46
CA SER A 468 3.81 -17.17 -3.54
C SER A 468 3.60 -15.69 -3.17
N SER A 469 3.84 -14.77 -4.11
CA SER A 469 3.52 -13.35 -3.91
C SER A 469 2.04 -13.07 -3.64
N THR A 470 1.15 -13.98 -4.01
CA THR A 470 -0.29 -13.88 -3.71
C THR A 470 -0.63 -14.23 -2.27
N GLU A 471 0.29 -14.86 -1.55
CA GLU A 471 0.16 -15.25 -0.13
C GLU A 471 0.88 -14.27 0.79
N LEU A 472 1.55 -13.25 0.25
CA LEU A 472 2.21 -12.22 1.03
C LEU A 472 1.22 -11.11 1.37
N SER A 473 1.26 -10.66 2.61
CA SER A 473 0.61 -9.42 3.05
C SER A 473 1.22 -8.19 2.34
N GLY A 474 0.51 -7.05 2.38
CA GLY A 474 1.01 -5.78 1.85
C GLY A 474 2.33 -5.36 2.50
N GLY A 475 2.41 -5.46 3.83
CA GLY A 475 3.63 -5.16 4.59
C GLY A 475 4.79 -6.11 4.31
N GLU A 476 4.54 -7.41 4.08
CA GLU A 476 5.58 -8.35 3.61
C GLU A 476 6.07 -8.01 2.21
N ALA A 477 5.15 -7.73 1.28
CA ALA A 477 5.49 -7.32 -0.08
C ALA A 477 6.36 -6.05 -0.08
N GLN A 478 6.00 -5.06 0.74
CA GLN A 478 6.76 -3.82 0.91
C GLN A 478 8.17 -4.08 1.47
N ARG A 479 8.30 -4.92 2.51
CA ARG A 479 9.59 -5.31 3.09
C ARG A 479 10.47 -6.09 2.10
N VAL A 480 9.91 -6.93 1.22
CA VAL A 480 10.67 -7.57 0.13
C VAL A 480 11.24 -6.53 -0.84
N LYS A 481 10.47 -5.47 -1.18
CA LYS A 481 10.96 -4.36 -2.02
C LYS A 481 12.11 -3.63 -1.32
N LEU A 482 11.95 -3.32 -0.04
CA LEU A 482 12.97 -2.67 0.78
C LEU A 482 14.27 -3.49 0.85
N ALA A 483 14.17 -4.79 1.15
CA ALA A 483 15.31 -5.71 1.17
C ALA A 483 16.05 -5.78 -0.18
N THR A 484 15.31 -5.65 -1.29
CA THR A 484 15.88 -5.64 -2.64
C THR A 484 16.73 -4.40 -2.87
N GLU A 485 16.31 -3.24 -2.38
CA GLU A 485 17.10 -2.01 -2.51
C GLU A 485 18.29 -1.96 -1.55
N LEU A 486 18.13 -2.43 -0.31
CA LEU A 486 19.24 -2.60 0.64
C LEU A 486 20.36 -3.51 0.11
N SER A 487 20.02 -4.49 -0.71
CA SER A 487 21.00 -5.40 -1.31
C SER A 487 21.89 -4.72 -2.38
N LYS A 488 21.48 -3.55 -2.89
CA LYS A 488 22.20 -2.81 -3.92
C LYS A 488 23.24 -1.87 -3.30
N ARG A 489 24.23 -1.47 -4.10
CA ARG A 489 25.18 -0.44 -3.69
C ARG A 489 24.49 0.92 -3.75
N SER A 490 24.47 1.65 -2.64
CA SER A 490 23.95 3.02 -2.59
C SER A 490 24.91 4.00 -3.27
N THR A 491 24.35 5.01 -3.95
CA THR A 491 25.10 6.16 -4.47
C THR A 491 25.16 7.32 -3.49
N GLY A 492 24.43 7.24 -2.36
CA GLY A 492 24.24 8.34 -1.40
C GLY A 492 23.41 9.51 -1.94
N LYS A 493 22.78 9.35 -3.11
CA LYS A 493 21.93 10.37 -3.77
C LYS A 493 20.61 9.79 -4.26
N THR A 494 20.14 8.73 -3.61
CA THR A 494 18.85 8.13 -3.90
C THR A 494 17.81 8.66 -2.93
N ILE A 495 16.59 8.90 -3.42
CA ILE A 495 15.45 9.25 -2.58
C ILE A 495 14.47 8.08 -2.53
N TYR A 496 14.12 7.67 -1.32
CA TYR A 496 13.16 6.60 -1.04
C TYR A 496 11.86 7.22 -0.56
N ILE A 497 10.75 6.84 -1.16
CA ILE A 497 9.40 7.26 -0.78
C ILE A 497 8.65 6.02 -0.33
N LEU A 498 8.19 5.99 0.92
CA LEU A 498 7.40 4.91 1.48
C LEU A 498 6.01 5.43 1.88
N ASP A 499 5.00 4.65 1.55
CA ASP A 499 3.60 4.95 1.88
C ASP A 499 3.16 3.99 2.99
N GLU A 500 2.87 4.54 4.17
CA GLU A 500 2.44 3.85 5.38
C GLU A 500 3.18 2.52 5.62
N PRO A 501 4.52 2.53 5.79
CA PRO A 501 5.29 1.31 5.93
C PRO A 501 5.05 0.55 7.24
N THR A 502 4.29 1.11 8.18
CA THR A 502 3.89 0.44 9.43
C THR A 502 2.57 -0.31 9.38
N THR A 503 1.80 -0.19 8.29
CA THR A 503 0.56 -0.98 8.13
C THR A 503 0.85 -2.47 8.28
N GLY A 504 0.07 -3.19 9.09
CA GLY A 504 0.29 -4.62 9.29
C GLY A 504 1.46 -4.98 10.18
N LEU A 505 2.11 -4.02 10.87
CA LEU A 505 3.31 -4.27 11.67
C LEU A 505 3.06 -4.08 13.16
N HIS A 506 3.41 -5.11 13.92
CA HIS A 506 3.55 -5.01 15.37
C HIS A 506 4.69 -4.04 15.76
N THR A 507 4.59 -3.38 16.92
CA THR A 507 5.58 -2.38 17.40
C THR A 507 7.03 -2.89 17.38
N ALA A 508 7.23 -4.19 17.66
CA ALA A 508 8.55 -4.82 17.59
C ALA A 508 9.15 -4.84 16.17
N ASP A 509 8.32 -4.95 15.14
CA ASP A 509 8.75 -4.92 13.74
C ASP A 509 8.87 -3.49 13.23
N ILE A 510 8.02 -2.56 13.71
CA ILE A 510 8.22 -1.12 13.50
C ILE A 510 9.61 -0.68 14.00
N HIS A 511 10.01 -1.16 15.19
CA HIS A 511 11.34 -0.88 15.73
C HIS A 511 12.47 -1.35 14.79
N LYS A 512 12.37 -2.55 14.23
CA LYS A 512 13.36 -3.04 13.24
C LYS A 512 13.32 -2.23 11.95
N LEU A 513 12.12 -1.90 11.47
CA LEU A 513 11.93 -1.10 10.27
C LEU A 513 12.59 0.28 10.40
N ILE A 514 12.40 0.97 11.53
CA ILE A 514 13.06 2.26 11.80
C ILE A 514 14.59 2.10 11.70
N GLY A 515 15.16 1.05 12.29
CA GLY A 515 16.60 0.77 12.16
C GLY A 515 17.05 0.56 10.71
N VAL A 516 16.21 -0.04 9.87
CA VAL A 516 16.48 -0.17 8.43
C VAL A 516 16.40 1.17 7.70
N LEU A 517 15.40 2.00 8.01
CA LEU A 517 15.25 3.33 7.42
C LEU A 517 16.45 4.23 7.80
N ASP A 518 16.88 4.16 9.05
CA ASP A 518 18.07 4.85 9.53
C ASP A 518 19.32 4.42 8.76
N LEU A 519 19.51 3.12 8.52
CA LEU A 519 20.63 2.59 7.73
C LEU A 519 20.65 3.17 6.30
N LEU A 520 19.48 3.37 5.68
CA LEU A 520 19.39 4.00 4.36
C LEU A 520 19.84 5.46 4.40
N VAL A 521 19.44 6.20 5.43
CA VAL A 521 19.82 7.61 5.61
C VAL A 521 21.31 7.75 5.94
N GLU A 522 21.87 6.86 6.76
CA GLU A 522 23.30 6.81 7.09
C GLU A 522 24.18 6.59 5.85
N GLN A 523 23.69 5.84 4.86
CA GLN A 523 24.34 5.69 3.56
C GLN A 523 24.30 6.97 2.69
N GLY A 524 23.71 8.06 3.20
CA GLY A 524 23.60 9.36 2.55
C GLY A 524 22.29 9.58 1.79
N ASN A 525 21.42 8.58 1.72
CA ASN A 525 20.17 8.68 0.99
C ASN A 525 19.14 9.55 1.73
N THR A 526 18.08 9.92 1.03
CA THR A 526 16.92 10.61 1.62
C THR A 526 15.77 9.63 1.76
N VAL A 527 15.10 9.62 2.90
CA VAL A 527 13.93 8.77 3.14
C VAL A 527 12.75 9.67 3.47
N ILE A 528 11.69 9.58 2.66
CA ILE A 528 10.41 10.26 2.88
C ILE A 528 9.36 9.19 3.16
N VAL A 529 8.62 9.35 4.25
CA VAL A 529 7.61 8.40 4.68
C VAL A 529 6.29 9.12 4.91
N ILE A 530 5.21 8.64 4.33
CA ILE A 530 3.85 9.02 4.73
C ILE A 530 3.47 8.15 5.91
N GLU A 531 3.18 8.74 7.06
CA GLU A 531 2.87 7.97 8.27
C GLU A 531 1.87 8.66 9.18
N HIS A 532 1.21 7.80 9.96
CA HIS A 532 0.33 8.14 11.06
C HIS A 532 0.85 7.59 12.39
N ASN A 533 1.72 6.57 12.35
CA ASN A 533 2.26 5.94 13.54
C ASN A 533 3.23 6.88 14.28
N LEU A 534 2.89 7.19 15.54
CA LEU A 534 3.63 8.13 16.36
C LEU A 534 5.06 7.69 16.69
N ASP A 535 5.33 6.38 16.77
CA ASP A 535 6.68 5.86 17.00
C ASP A 535 7.60 6.12 15.82
N VAL A 536 7.09 6.10 14.58
CA VAL A 536 7.88 6.49 13.41
C VAL A 536 8.05 8.00 13.37
N ILE A 537 6.96 8.74 13.55
CA ILE A 537 6.95 10.22 13.46
C ILE A 537 7.93 10.85 14.46
N LYS A 538 7.99 10.36 15.71
CA LYS A 538 8.92 10.90 16.73
C LYS A 538 10.40 10.65 16.40
N THR A 539 10.68 9.60 15.64
CA THR A 539 12.05 9.24 15.21
C THR A 539 12.52 10.00 13.96
N ALA A 540 11.62 10.62 13.21
CA ALA A 540 11.96 11.38 12.02
C ALA A 540 12.81 12.63 12.33
N ASP A 541 13.72 12.98 11.44
CA ASP A 541 14.53 14.20 11.58
C ASP A 541 13.72 15.46 11.22
N TYR A 542 12.77 15.33 10.30
CA TYR A 542 11.94 16.42 9.80
C TYR A 542 10.50 15.94 9.55
N ILE A 543 9.53 16.81 9.80
CA ILE A 543 8.11 16.55 9.57
C ILE A 543 7.52 17.64 8.67
N ILE A 544 6.64 17.22 7.76
CA ILE A 544 5.75 18.09 6.99
C ILE A 544 4.31 17.69 7.32
N ASP A 545 3.60 18.55 8.05
CA ASP A 545 2.24 18.28 8.51
C ASP A 545 1.19 18.95 7.62
N LEU A 546 0.31 18.15 7.02
CA LEU A 546 -0.78 18.61 6.16
C LEU A 546 -2.13 18.62 6.89
N GLY A 547 -2.97 19.59 6.57
CA GLY A 547 -4.28 19.73 7.19
C GLY A 547 -4.91 21.09 6.86
N PRO A 548 -5.58 21.74 7.84
CA PRO A 548 -5.86 21.25 9.20
C PRO A 548 -6.86 20.08 9.21
N GLU A 549 -7.77 20.01 8.24
CA GLU A 549 -8.78 18.95 8.12
C GLU A 549 -8.56 18.07 6.89
N GLY A 550 -9.46 17.11 6.65
CA GLY A 550 -9.52 16.31 5.42
C GLY A 550 -10.40 16.96 4.34
N GLY A 551 -10.26 16.51 3.09
CA GLY A 551 -11.07 17.00 1.96
C GLY A 551 -10.85 18.50 1.69
N ASP A 552 -11.91 19.24 1.44
CA ASP A 552 -11.84 20.67 1.12
C ASP A 552 -11.37 21.54 2.30
N GLY A 553 -11.51 21.04 3.54
CA GLY A 553 -10.95 21.67 4.73
C GLY A 553 -9.42 21.52 4.83
N GLY A 554 -8.83 20.61 4.05
CA GLY A 554 -7.40 20.30 4.06
C GLY A 554 -6.59 21.00 2.98
N GLY A 555 -5.51 20.32 2.55
CA GLY A 555 -4.72 20.71 1.40
C GLY A 555 -3.76 21.87 1.63
N THR A 556 -3.52 22.26 2.89
CA THR A 556 -2.49 23.24 3.26
C THR A 556 -1.41 22.60 4.13
N ILE A 557 -0.27 23.28 4.21
CA ILE A 557 0.78 22.95 5.19
C ILE A 557 0.40 23.63 6.50
N VAL A 558 0.22 22.84 7.54
CA VAL A 558 -0.06 23.35 8.90
C VAL A 558 1.24 23.72 9.58
N ALA A 559 2.25 22.86 9.49
CA ALA A 559 3.55 23.07 10.10
C ALA A 559 4.65 22.25 9.40
N THR A 560 5.88 22.74 9.50
CA THR A 560 7.09 22.00 9.07
C THR A 560 8.21 22.24 10.08
N GLY A 561 9.08 21.26 10.27
CA GLY A 561 10.20 21.39 11.21
C GLY A 561 10.58 20.06 11.85
N THR A 562 11.30 20.12 12.97
CA THR A 562 11.57 18.93 13.77
C THR A 562 10.31 18.46 14.52
N PRO A 563 10.22 17.20 14.96
CA PRO A 563 9.17 16.74 15.88
C PRO A 563 8.91 17.68 17.07
N GLU A 564 9.94 18.25 17.68
CA GLU A 564 9.80 19.20 18.79
C GLU A 564 9.19 20.53 18.35
N ASP A 565 9.42 20.96 17.11
CA ASP A 565 8.81 22.18 16.56
C ASP A 565 7.35 21.96 16.22
N ILE A 566 7.00 20.82 15.61
CA ILE A 566 5.61 20.44 15.34
C ILE A 566 4.81 20.34 16.64
N ALA A 567 5.38 19.75 17.70
CA ALA A 567 4.73 19.62 19.00
C ALA A 567 4.40 20.96 19.70
N LYS A 568 5.01 22.07 19.26
CA LYS A 568 4.70 23.43 19.77
C LYS A 568 3.54 24.09 19.02
N VAL A 569 3.20 23.63 17.82
CA VAL A 569 2.13 24.21 16.98
C VAL A 569 0.78 23.71 17.47
N LYS A 570 -0.10 24.63 17.89
CA LYS A 570 -1.40 24.25 18.48
C LYS A 570 -2.40 23.78 17.43
N GLU A 571 -2.29 24.32 16.23
CA GLU A 571 -3.13 24.03 15.07
C GLU A 571 -2.83 22.65 14.46
N SER A 572 -1.66 22.08 14.74
CA SER A 572 -1.27 20.75 14.28
C SER A 572 -1.84 19.67 15.19
N TYR A 573 -2.78 18.88 14.67
CA TYR A 573 -3.25 17.68 15.38
C TYR A 573 -2.09 16.72 15.65
N THR A 574 -1.21 16.50 14.68
CA THR A 574 0.01 15.69 14.86
C THR A 574 0.83 16.19 16.05
N GLY A 575 1.06 17.51 16.15
CA GLY A 575 1.77 18.15 17.25
C GLY A 575 1.12 17.92 18.63
N GLN A 576 -0.21 17.95 18.71
CA GLN A 576 -0.94 17.72 19.96
C GLN A 576 -0.73 16.30 20.52
N PHE A 577 -0.69 15.28 19.65
CA PHE A 577 -0.41 13.90 20.06
C PHE A 577 1.07 13.67 20.32
N LEU A 578 1.93 14.21 19.45
CA LEU A 578 3.39 14.09 19.55
C LEU A 578 3.94 14.69 20.85
N LYS A 579 3.33 15.77 21.35
CA LYS A 579 3.69 16.39 22.63
C LYS A 579 3.55 15.45 23.85
N LYS A 580 2.71 14.41 23.78
CA LYS A 580 2.49 13.47 24.89
C LYS A 580 3.60 12.41 24.99
N ILE A 581 4.36 12.21 23.92
CA ILE A 581 5.31 11.10 23.78
C ILE A 581 6.77 11.54 23.59
N LEU A 582 7.01 12.85 23.38
CA LEU A 582 8.34 13.47 23.31
C LEU A 582 8.90 13.84 24.68
#